data_AF-A0A960YG31-F1
#
_entry.id   AF-A0A960YG31-F1
#
_cell.length_a   1.000
_cell.length_b   1.000
_cell.length_c   1.000
_cell.angle_alpha   90.00
_cell.angle_beta   90.00
_cell.angle_gamma   90.00
#
_symmetry.space_group_name_H-M   'P 1'
#
loop_
_entity.id
_entity.type
_entity.pdbx_description
1 polymer ?
#
loop_
_entity_poly.entity_id
_entity_poly.type
_entity_poly.pdbx_seq_one_letter_code
_entity_poly.pdbx_strand_id
1 'polypeptide(L)'
;LNKARENVKIKLYRLIENLQLDDKYSILDKLHADEKFRINFNQIHTQDVGFYSVSYKNNYATVDSYIPILGKRGIMNFVALEMGTEDFPVFQEAKYPVKYTGLIVDARHLKGAKPSLFPRIKTDDGLDIYSQYLVNRDYAIEQGLALFQIDPMHAMEDKRVGNKPYFVVANSVSGEVKTNFSIATVDAVKLLSHPETRKNLKMCKVIILLPGRL
;
A
#
# COMPACT_ATOMS: atom_id res chain seq x y z
N LEU A 1 13.47 -17.32 -28.02
CA LEU A 1 13.47 -17.30 -26.54
C LEU A 1 14.03 -16.00 -25.97
N ASN A 2 15.28 -15.62 -26.26
CA ASN A 2 15.87 -14.36 -25.75
C ASN A 2 15.03 -13.12 -26.08
N LYS A 3 14.61 -12.97 -27.35
CA LYS A 3 13.69 -11.89 -27.75
C LYS A 3 12.36 -11.88 -26.99
N ALA A 4 11.83 -13.06 -26.64
CA ALA A 4 10.59 -13.17 -25.87
C ALA A 4 10.79 -12.73 -24.41
N ARG A 5 11.91 -13.12 -23.79
CA ARG A 5 12.29 -12.70 -22.44
C ARG A 5 12.47 -11.18 -22.34
N GLU A 6 13.22 -10.59 -23.26
CA GLU A 6 13.41 -9.12 -23.33
C GLU A 6 12.07 -8.38 -23.48
N ASN A 7 11.21 -8.86 -24.39
CA ASN A 7 9.90 -8.24 -24.60
C ASN A 7 9.00 -8.31 -23.35
N VAL A 8 9.00 -9.43 -22.63
CA VAL A 8 8.24 -9.58 -21.38
C VAL A 8 8.79 -8.66 -20.29
N LYS A 9 10.12 -8.58 -20.16
CA LYS A 9 10.80 -7.69 -19.21
C LYS A 9 10.40 -6.22 -19.44
N ILE A 10 10.47 -5.74 -20.68
CA ILE A 10 10.06 -4.36 -21.05
C ILE A 10 8.60 -4.10 -20.70
N LYS A 11 7.69 -5.03 -21.03
CA LYS A 11 6.26 -4.88 -20.73
C LYS A 11 6.02 -4.82 -19.22
N LEU A 12 6.71 -5.65 -18.45
CA LEU A 12 6.54 -5.70 -17.00
C LEU A 12 7.02 -4.41 -16.32
N TYR A 13 8.15 -3.83 -16.75
CA TYR A 13 8.58 -2.53 -16.23
C TYR A 13 7.61 -1.41 -16.57
N ARG A 14 7.06 -1.38 -17.79
CA ARG A 14 6.01 -0.42 -18.14
C ARG A 14 4.75 -0.56 -17.27
N LEU A 15 4.40 -1.77 -16.85
CA LEU A 15 3.30 -1.98 -15.91
C LEU A 15 3.64 -1.39 -14.54
N ILE A 16 4.86 -1.60 -14.06
CA ILE A 16 5.35 -1.06 -12.78
C ILE A 16 5.35 0.48 -12.80
N GLU A 17 5.84 1.09 -13.88
CA GLU A 17 5.87 2.55 -14.06
C GLU A 17 4.48 3.19 -13.92
N ASN A 18 3.41 2.49 -14.31
CA ASN A 18 2.03 2.97 -14.22
C ASN A 18 1.38 2.78 -12.84
N LEU A 19 2.05 2.10 -11.90
CA LEU A 19 1.53 1.94 -10.54
C LEU A 19 1.42 3.29 -9.84
N GLN A 20 0.31 3.49 -9.14
CA GLN A 20 0.11 4.68 -8.31
C GLN A 20 1.01 4.59 -7.09
N LEU A 21 1.89 5.57 -6.92
CA LEU A 21 2.79 5.66 -5.78
C LEU A 21 2.02 6.22 -4.58
N ASP A 22 1.48 7.42 -4.73
CA ASP A 22 0.77 8.15 -3.67
C ASP A 22 -0.47 8.89 -4.24
N ASP A 23 -0.85 10.03 -3.65
CA ASP A 23 -1.97 10.87 -4.07
C ASP A 23 -1.66 11.85 -5.18
N LYS A 24 -0.39 11.92 -5.59
CA LYS A 24 0.14 12.87 -6.57
C LYS A 24 0.88 12.21 -7.73
N TYR A 25 1.59 11.12 -7.48
CA TYR A 25 2.50 10.52 -8.47
C TYR A 25 2.16 9.05 -8.74
N SER A 26 2.26 8.65 -10.00
CA SER A 26 2.66 7.30 -10.35
C SER A 26 4.16 7.10 -10.15
N ILE A 27 4.64 5.86 -10.25
CA ILE A 27 6.08 5.58 -10.28
C ILE A 27 6.75 6.35 -11.42
N LEU A 28 6.16 6.37 -12.62
CA LEU A 28 6.68 7.10 -13.78
C LEU A 28 6.82 8.59 -13.50
N ASP A 29 5.79 9.22 -12.94
CA ASP A 29 5.82 10.65 -12.62
C ASP A 29 6.94 10.94 -11.63
N LYS A 30 7.13 10.07 -10.63
CA LYS A 30 8.17 10.22 -9.62
C LYS A 30 9.58 10.00 -10.19
N LEU A 31 9.78 9.08 -11.14
CA LEU A 31 11.05 8.89 -11.85
C LEU A 31 11.47 10.16 -12.62
N HIS A 32 10.51 10.89 -13.19
CA HIS A 32 10.77 12.14 -13.87
C HIS A 32 11.04 13.30 -12.91
N ALA A 33 10.29 13.36 -11.80
CA ALA A 33 10.32 14.49 -10.89
C ALA A 33 11.46 14.45 -9.84
N ASP A 34 12.00 13.27 -9.52
CA ASP A 34 12.94 13.09 -8.38
C ASP A 34 14.15 12.24 -8.77
N GLU A 35 15.33 12.88 -8.83
CA GLU A 35 16.58 12.23 -9.22
C GLU A 35 17.00 11.11 -8.25
N LYS A 36 16.86 11.33 -6.93
CA LYS A 36 17.23 10.33 -5.92
C LYS A 36 16.34 9.11 -6.03
N PHE A 37 15.03 9.32 -6.20
CA PHE A 37 14.09 8.24 -6.47
C PHE A 37 14.47 7.49 -7.75
N ARG A 38 14.75 8.20 -8.85
CA ARG A 38 15.14 7.60 -10.13
C ARG A 38 16.40 6.73 -10.03
N ILE A 39 17.45 7.25 -9.41
CA ILE A 39 18.73 6.51 -9.25
C ILE A 39 18.49 5.22 -8.47
N ASN A 40 17.75 5.30 -7.36
CA ASN A 40 17.51 4.14 -6.51
C ASN A 40 16.57 3.13 -7.19
N PHE A 41 15.49 3.61 -7.79
CA PHE A 41 14.49 2.74 -8.42
C PHE A 41 15.05 2.01 -9.64
N ASN A 42 15.90 2.66 -10.45
CA ASN A 42 16.52 2.03 -11.63
C ASN A 42 17.42 0.82 -11.30
N GLN A 43 17.79 0.63 -10.03
CA GLN A 43 18.50 -0.58 -9.59
C GLN A 43 17.67 -1.87 -9.79
N ILE A 44 16.35 -1.78 -9.95
CA ILE A 44 15.53 -2.95 -10.31
C ILE A 44 15.91 -3.56 -11.65
N HIS A 45 16.52 -2.78 -12.56
CA HIS A 45 16.98 -3.27 -13.86
C HIS A 45 18.28 -4.06 -13.73
N THR A 46 19.17 -3.61 -12.84
CA THR A 46 20.51 -4.20 -12.65
C THR A 46 20.47 -5.40 -11.72
N GLN A 47 19.55 -5.45 -10.75
CA GLN A 47 19.41 -6.56 -9.80
C GLN A 47 18.50 -7.70 -10.29
N ASP A 48 17.95 -7.59 -11.51
CA ASP A 48 17.06 -8.57 -12.16
C ASP A 48 15.99 -9.15 -11.23
N VAL A 49 15.22 -8.26 -10.60
CA VAL A 49 14.17 -8.59 -9.61
C VAL A 49 12.99 -9.39 -10.19
N GLY A 50 12.96 -9.58 -11.52
CA GLY A 50 11.94 -10.34 -12.21
C GLY A 50 12.21 -11.84 -12.18
N PHE A 51 11.17 -12.62 -11.92
CA PHE A 51 11.20 -14.07 -12.08
C PHE A 51 10.70 -14.42 -13.48
N TYR A 52 11.30 -15.43 -14.11
CA TYR A 52 10.92 -15.88 -15.45
C TYR A 52 10.83 -17.40 -15.48
N SER A 53 9.75 -17.92 -16.04
CA SER A 53 9.63 -19.34 -16.39
C SER A 53 9.38 -19.48 -17.88
N VAL A 54 9.86 -20.58 -18.46
CA VAL A 54 9.63 -20.90 -19.86
C VAL A 54 8.94 -22.25 -19.92
N SER A 55 7.79 -22.31 -20.59
CA SER A 55 7.10 -23.56 -20.90
C SER A 55 7.03 -23.75 -22.41
N TYR A 56 7.15 -25.00 -22.86
CA TYR A 56 7.05 -25.36 -24.27
C TYR A 56 5.75 -26.12 -24.48
N LYS A 57 4.97 -25.71 -25.48
CA LYS A 57 3.75 -26.40 -25.91
C LYS A 57 3.76 -26.52 -27.42
N ASN A 58 3.89 -27.75 -27.92
CA ASN A 58 3.95 -28.09 -29.34
C ASN A 58 4.97 -27.20 -30.08
N ASN A 59 4.47 -26.24 -30.87
CA ASN A 59 5.26 -25.38 -31.76
C ASN A 59 5.53 -23.97 -31.19
N TYR A 60 5.15 -23.69 -29.93
CA TYR A 60 5.40 -22.41 -29.30
C TYR A 60 6.00 -22.55 -27.89
N ALA A 61 6.73 -21.51 -27.49
CA ALA A 61 7.22 -21.33 -26.13
C ALA A 61 6.49 -20.16 -25.48
N THR A 62 6.01 -20.36 -24.26
CA THR A 62 5.42 -19.31 -23.41
C THR A 62 6.46 -18.89 -22.37
N VAL A 63 6.56 -17.58 -22.15
CA VAL A 63 7.41 -17.00 -21.10
C VAL A 63 6.50 -16.30 -20.12
N ASP A 64 6.41 -16.82 -18.90
CA ASP A 64 5.69 -16.16 -17.81
C ASP A 64 6.70 -15.39 -16.96
N SER A 65 6.30 -14.20 -16.50
CA SER A 65 7.14 -13.38 -15.63
C SER A 65 6.32 -12.61 -14.61
N TYR A 66 6.91 -12.41 -13.45
CA TYR A 66 6.37 -11.53 -12.42
C TYR A 66 7.52 -10.81 -11.71
N ILE A 67 7.23 -9.61 -11.21
CA ILE A 67 8.10 -8.86 -10.30
C ILE A 67 7.32 -8.70 -9.00
N PRO A 68 7.87 -9.13 -7.85
CA PRO A 68 7.23 -8.88 -6.57
C PRO A 68 7.13 -7.38 -6.31
N ILE A 69 5.98 -6.92 -5.84
CA ILE A 69 5.87 -5.55 -5.32
C ILE A 69 6.57 -5.46 -3.95
N LEU A 70 6.38 -6.50 -3.13
CA LEU A 70 6.76 -6.55 -1.72
C LEU A 70 8.00 -7.41 -1.46
N GLY A 71 8.54 -7.30 -0.26
CA GLY A 71 9.70 -8.03 0.23
C GLY A 71 11.02 -7.41 -0.21
N LYS A 72 12.13 -7.91 0.35
CA LYS A 72 13.49 -7.40 0.08
C LYS A 72 13.92 -7.44 -1.39
N ARG A 73 13.30 -8.35 -2.17
CA ARG A 73 13.53 -8.48 -3.62
C ARG A 73 12.46 -7.79 -4.47
N GLY A 74 11.42 -7.22 -3.85
CA GLY A 74 10.36 -6.51 -4.53
C GLY A 74 10.66 -5.04 -4.78
N ILE A 75 9.86 -4.40 -5.61
CA ILE A 75 10.07 -2.99 -6.00
C ILE A 75 10.03 -2.02 -4.82
N MET A 76 9.29 -2.34 -3.75
CA MET A 76 9.20 -1.50 -2.54
C MET A 76 10.55 -1.27 -1.87
N ASN A 77 11.49 -2.23 -1.96
CA ASN A 77 12.84 -2.06 -1.43
C ASN A 77 13.62 -0.94 -2.15
N PHE A 78 13.26 -0.68 -3.41
CA PHE A 78 13.88 0.32 -4.28
C PHE A 78 13.14 1.66 -4.29
N VAL A 79 12.07 1.79 -3.51
CA VAL A 79 11.38 3.06 -3.33
C VAL A 79 12.14 3.91 -2.31
N ALA A 80 12.78 4.98 -2.79
CA ALA A 80 13.52 5.94 -1.98
C ALA A 80 12.60 7.06 -1.47
N LEU A 81 11.62 6.71 -0.65
CA LEU A 81 10.78 7.64 0.11
C LEU A 81 11.13 7.58 1.60
N GLU A 82 10.89 8.70 2.28
CA GLU A 82 10.94 8.78 3.74
C GLU A 82 9.79 7.98 4.34
N MET A 83 10.12 7.15 5.32
CA MET A 83 9.15 6.32 6.03
C MET A 83 9.50 6.27 7.52
N GLY A 84 8.49 6.28 8.38
CA GLY A 84 8.69 6.15 9.83
C GLY A 84 9.42 7.32 10.48
N THR A 85 9.29 8.51 9.91
CA THR A 85 9.89 9.76 10.41
C THR A 85 9.06 10.42 11.50
N GLU A 86 7.82 9.98 11.70
CA GLU A 86 6.85 10.58 12.63
C GLU A 86 6.24 9.53 13.57
N ASP A 87 5.66 10.01 14.65
CA ASP A 87 4.87 9.19 15.58
C ASP A 87 3.37 9.42 15.38
N PHE A 88 2.59 8.38 15.66
CA PHE A 88 1.13 8.46 15.61
C PHE A 88 0.61 9.55 16.54
N PRO A 89 -0.41 10.33 16.11
CA PRO A 89 -1.01 11.32 16.97
C PRO A 89 -1.61 10.68 18.22
N VAL A 90 -1.50 11.39 19.33
CA VAL A 90 -2.04 10.99 20.63
C VAL A 90 -3.19 11.92 20.96
N PHE A 91 -4.39 11.36 20.98
CA PHE A 91 -5.58 12.07 21.47
C PHE A 91 -5.64 11.98 23.00
N GLN A 92 -6.37 12.90 23.64
CA GLN A 92 -6.64 12.80 25.07
C GLN A 92 -7.17 11.41 25.42
N GLU A 93 -6.70 10.88 26.56
CA GLU A 93 -6.99 9.50 26.95
C GLU A 93 -8.49 9.28 27.05
N ALA A 94 -9.00 8.37 26.20
CA ALA A 94 -10.33 7.84 26.38
C ALA A 94 -10.38 7.17 27.76
N LYS A 95 -11.44 7.44 28.53
CA LYS A 95 -11.63 6.87 29.87
C LYS A 95 -11.50 5.33 29.91
N TYR A 96 -11.78 4.67 28.78
CA TYR A 96 -11.59 3.24 28.56
C TYR A 96 -11.03 2.99 27.15
N PRO A 97 -9.69 2.96 26.98
CA PRO A 97 -9.10 2.75 25.66
C PRO A 97 -9.29 1.31 25.21
N VAL A 98 -9.72 1.11 23.96
CA VAL A 98 -9.91 -0.22 23.38
C VAL A 98 -8.71 -0.57 22.51
N LYS A 99 -8.09 -1.71 22.81
CA LYS A 99 -7.07 -2.30 21.94
C LYS A 99 -7.72 -2.90 20.68
N TYR A 100 -7.22 -2.50 19.53
CA TYR A 100 -7.51 -3.09 18.22
C TYR A 100 -6.26 -3.76 17.65
N THR A 101 -6.45 -4.84 16.92
CA THR A 101 -5.36 -5.60 16.29
C THR A 101 -4.96 -5.08 14.92
N GLY A 102 -5.81 -4.27 14.30
CA GLY A 102 -5.60 -3.66 13.00
C GLY A 102 -6.76 -2.73 12.63
N LEU A 103 -6.75 -2.24 11.39
CA LEU A 103 -7.75 -1.33 10.84
C LEU A 103 -8.28 -1.89 9.51
N ILE A 104 -9.59 -1.85 9.32
CA ILE A 104 -10.26 -2.08 8.05
C ILE A 104 -11.01 -0.80 7.68
N VAL A 105 -10.71 -0.24 6.52
CA VAL A 105 -11.40 0.95 5.99
C VAL A 105 -12.29 0.53 4.83
N ASP A 106 -13.60 0.68 4.98
CA ASP A 106 -14.56 0.46 3.89
C ASP A 106 -14.71 1.72 3.02
N ALA A 107 -14.11 1.68 1.84
CA ALA A 107 -14.18 2.73 0.83
C ALA A 107 -14.88 2.26 -0.45
N ARG A 108 -15.61 1.12 -0.43
CA ARG A 108 -16.23 0.53 -1.63
C ARG A 108 -17.32 1.40 -2.26
N HIS A 109 -17.91 2.29 -1.47
CA HIS A 109 -18.93 3.23 -1.93
C HIS A 109 -18.34 4.53 -2.52
N LEU A 110 -17.03 4.75 -2.39
CA LEU A 110 -16.37 5.97 -2.83
C LEU A 110 -15.95 5.88 -4.30
N LYS A 111 -16.63 6.67 -5.15
CA LYS A 111 -16.41 6.64 -6.60
C LYS A 111 -15.00 7.07 -6.98
N GLY A 112 -14.29 6.14 -7.62
CA GLY A 112 -12.96 6.35 -8.16
C GLY A 112 -11.85 6.20 -7.13
N ALA A 113 -12.14 5.70 -5.92
CA ALA A 113 -11.11 5.24 -5.01
C ALA A 113 -10.23 4.18 -5.69
N LYS A 114 -8.91 4.32 -5.58
CA LYS A 114 -7.93 3.46 -6.24
C LYS A 114 -6.88 2.95 -5.25
N PRO A 115 -6.25 1.79 -5.53
CA PRO A 115 -5.09 1.37 -4.77
C PRO A 115 -3.87 2.26 -5.08
N SER A 116 -2.99 2.40 -4.11
CA SER A 116 -1.64 2.96 -4.27
C SER A 116 -0.65 2.23 -3.38
N LEU A 117 0.64 2.41 -3.64
CA LEU A 117 1.71 1.86 -2.79
C LEU A 117 1.76 2.55 -1.42
N PHE A 118 1.47 3.84 -1.38
CA PHE A 118 1.51 4.69 -0.20
C PHE A 118 0.16 5.41 0.05
N PRO A 119 -0.91 4.67 0.40
CA PRO A 119 -2.19 5.28 0.74
C PRO A 119 -2.09 6.07 2.05
N ARG A 120 -2.96 7.06 2.21
CA ARG A 120 -3.10 7.82 3.46
C ARG A 120 -4.50 7.68 4.01
N ILE A 121 -4.61 7.65 5.33
CA ILE A 121 -5.87 7.76 6.06
C ILE A 121 -5.79 8.98 6.95
N LYS A 122 -6.79 9.84 6.84
CA LYS A 122 -6.89 11.12 7.53
C LYS A 122 -8.20 11.21 8.28
N THR A 123 -8.26 12.12 9.24
CA THR A 123 -9.51 12.63 9.77
C THR A 123 -10.21 13.56 8.76
N ASP A 124 -11.45 13.92 9.06
CA ASP A 124 -12.23 14.92 8.34
C ASP A 124 -11.67 16.35 8.45
N ASP A 125 -10.89 16.67 9.49
CA ASP A 125 -10.14 17.93 9.63
C ASP A 125 -8.74 17.90 8.97
N GLY A 126 -8.35 16.77 8.38
CA GLY A 126 -7.14 16.65 7.56
C GLY A 126 -5.88 16.17 8.29
N LEU A 127 -5.98 15.83 9.58
CA LEU A 127 -4.89 15.19 10.34
C LEU A 127 -4.59 13.78 9.79
N ASP A 128 -3.33 13.51 9.47
CA ASP A 128 -2.88 12.16 9.13
C ASP A 128 -2.95 11.25 10.36
N ILE A 129 -3.68 10.15 10.22
CA ILE A 129 -3.74 9.11 11.25
C ILE A 129 -3.08 7.80 10.79
N TYR A 130 -2.77 7.69 9.50
CA TYR A 130 -2.01 6.61 8.90
C TYR A 130 -1.39 7.06 7.59
N SER A 131 -0.07 6.96 7.47
CA SER A 131 0.70 7.32 6.27
C SER A 131 2.08 6.68 6.34
N GLN A 132 2.87 6.81 5.27
CA GLN A 132 4.25 6.31 5.23
C GLN A 132 5.15 6.88 6.33
N TYR A 133 4.89 8.10 6.77
CA TYR A 133 5.65 8.78 7.81
C TYR A 133 5.44 8.15 9.19
N LEU A 134 4.31 7.48 9.41
CA LEU A 134 3.91 6.92 10.70
C LEU A 134 4.29 5.44 10.88
N VAL A 135 4.62 4.74 9.80
CA VAL A 135 4.85 3.29 9.80
C VAL A 135 6.33 2.91 9.88
N ASN A 136 6.63 1.69 10.33
CA ASN A 136 7.97 1.16 10.27
C ASN A 136 8.32 0.72 8.83
N ARG A 137 9.48 1.15 8.34
CA ARG A 137 9.97 0.89 6.98
C ARG A 137 10.07 -0.60 6.64
N ASP A 138 10.62 -1.42 7.53
CA ASP A 138 10.83 -2.84 7.24
C ASP A 138 9.49 -3.56 7.07
N TYR A 139 8.52 -3.25 7.92
CA TYR A 139 7.15 -3.76 7.77
C TYR A 139 6.49 -3.26 6.48
N ALA A 140 6.69 -1.99 6.11
CA ALA A 140 6.18 -1.44 4.86
C ALA A 140 6.79 -2.13 3.63
N ILE A 141 8.09 -2.46 3.65
CA ILE A 141 8.76 -3.20 2.55
C ILE A 141 8.22 -4.63 2.47
N GLU A 142 8.11 -5.33 3.60
CA GLU A 142 7.75 -6.76 3.61
C GLU A 142 6.27 -7.01 3.26
N GLN A 143 5.35 -6.15 3.71
CA GLN A 143 3.90 -6.41 3.55
C GLN A 143 3.11 -5.26 2.90
N GLY A 144 3.75 -4.16 2.53
CA GLY A 144 3.11 -2.95 2.02
C GLY A 144 2.40 -2.17 3.12
N LEU A 145 1.98 -0.94 2.84
CA LEU A 145 1.24 -0.11 3.82
C LEU A 145 -0.17 -0.64 4.07
N ALA A 146 -0.91 -0.95 3.01
CA ALA A 146 -2.24 -1.53 3.13
C ALA A 146 -2.39 -2.73 2.18
N LEU A 147 -3.26 -3.67 2.57
CA LEU A 147 -3.79 -4.68 1.66
C LEU A 147 -5.12 -4.18 1.13
N PHE A 148 -5.31 -4.26 -0.19
CA PHE A 148 -6.57 -3.89 -0.82
C PHE A 148 -7.40 -5.14 -1.07
N GLN A 149 -8.66 -5.11 -0.64
CA GLN A 149 -9.62 -6.20 -0.85
C GLN A 149 -10.97 -5.66 -1.33
N ILE A 150 -11.85 -6.54 -1.78
CA ILE A 150 -13.20 -6.19 -2.25
C ILE A 150 -14.29 -6.71 -1.31
N ASP A 151 -13.97 -7.73 -0.52
CA ASP A 151 -14.90 -8.47 0.32
C ASP A 151 -14.63 -8.18 1.81
N PRO A 152 -15.59 -7.59 2.54
CA PRO A 152 -15.47 -7.35 3.97
C PRO A 152 -15.30 -8.63 4.79
N MET A 153 -15.94 -9.74 4.40
CA MET A 153 -15.87 -10.98 5.16
C MET A 153 -14.45 -11.55 5.14
N HIS A 154 -13.85 -11.61 3.94
CA HIS A 154 -12.45 -12.00 3.81
C HIS A 154 -11.51 -11.04 4.56
N ALA A 155 -11.79 -9.74 4.56
CA ALA A 155 -10.96 -8.77 5.29
C ALA A 155 -11.02 -8.94 6.80
N MET A 156 -12.19 -9.30 7.36
CA MET A 156 -12.36 -9.55 8.79
C MET A 156 -11.64 -10.82 9.26
N GLU A 157 -11.47 -11.80 8.38
CA GLU A 157 -10.77 -13.07 8.65
C GLU A 157 -9.26 -13.01 8.33
N ASP A 158 -8.80 -11.93 7.70
CA ASP A 158 -7.42 -11.80 7.25
C ASP A 158 -6.44 -11.66 8.43
N LYS A 159 -5.41 -12.50 8.42
CA LYS A 159 -4.36 -12.53 9.45
C LYS A 159 -3.65 -11.18 9.62
N ARG A 160 -3.62 -10.34 8.58
CA ARG A 160 -3.01 -9.00 8.60
C ARG A 160 -3.60 -8.13 9.70
N VAL A 161 -4.93 -8.15 9.88
CA VAL A 161 -5.61 -7.27 10.84
C VAL A 161 -5.93 -7.96 12.16
N GLY A 162 -5.70 -9.27 12.28
CA GLY A 162 -5.87 -10.05 13.50
C GLY A 162 -7.34 -10.25 13.88
N ASN A 163 -7.60 -10.61 15.14
CA ASN A 163 -8.92 -11.06 15.59
C ASN A 163 -9.85 -9.96 16.10
N LYS A 164 -9.38 -8.72 16.24
CA LYS A 164 -10.19 -7.57 16.70
C LYS A 164 -9.81 -6.31 15.92
N PRO A 165 -10.04 -6.27 14.60
CA PRO A 165 -9.83 -5.06 13.82
C PRO A 165 -10.83 -3.97 14.22
N TYR A 166 -10.44 -2.71 14.04
CA TYR A 166 -11.39 -1.61 13.97
C TYR A 166 -11.93 -1.53 12.55
N PHE A 167 -13.24 -1.70 12.37
CA PHE A 167 -13.89 -1.53 11.06
C PHE A 167 -14.51 -0.14 11.00
N VAL A 168 -14.15 0.64 9.98
CA VAL A 168 -14.64 2.00 9.78
C VAL A 168 -15.03 2.23 8.33
N VAL A 169 -16.03 3.06 8.09
CA VAL A 169 -16.43 3.50 6.75
C VAL A 169 -15.73 4.81 6.44
N ALA A 170 -15.06 4.91 5.29
CA ALA A 170 -14.44 6.16 4.86
C ALA A 170 -15.51 7.18 4.44
N ASN A 171 -15.39 8.43 4.87
CA ASN A 171 -16.34 9.50 4.53
C ASN A 171 -16.10 10.04 3.11
N SER A 172 -14.84 10.14 2.70
CA SER A 172 -14.46 10.66 1.39
C SER A 172 -13.11 10.12 0.93
N VAL A 173 -12.84 10.28 -0.36
CA VAL A 173 -11.54 10.02 -0.96
C VAL A 173 -11.06 11.27 -1.69
N SER A 174 -9.80 11.63 -1.51
CA SER A 174 -9.18 12.85 -2.06
C SER A 174 -7.80 12.55 -2.68
N GLY A 175 -7.15 13.59 -3.20
CA GLY A 175 -5.98 13.48 -4.06
C GLY A 175 -6.36 13.38 -5.53
N GLU A 176 -5.42 13.72 -6.42
CA GLU A 176 -5.65 13.75 -7.87
C GLU A 176 -6.07 12.37 -8.39
N VAL A 177 -5.50 11.33 -7.78
CA VAL A 177 -5.75 9.92 -8.13
C VAL A 177 -6.63 9.18 -7.12
N LYS A 178 -7.20 9.89 -6.13
CA LYS A 178 -8.18 9.36 -5.15
C LYS A 178 -7.64 8.17 -4.33
N THR A 179 -6.57 8.42 -3.59
CA THR A 179 -5.86 7.43 -2.74
C THR A 179 -5.72 7.88 -1.29
N ASN A 180 -6.23 9.07 -0.93
CA ASN A 180 -6.31 9.57 0.44
C ASN A 180 -7.72 9.36 0.99
N PHE A 181 -7.88 8.52 2.01
CA PHE A 181 -9.17 8.20 2.62
C PHE A 181 -9.39 9.05 3.87
N SER A 182 -10.57 9.65 4.02
CA SER A 182 -10.94 10.34 5.26
C SER A 182 -11.88 9.47 6.10
N ILE A 183 -11.73 9.53 7.43
CA ILE A 183 -12.66 8.95 8.40
C ILE A 183 -13.11 10.05 9.37
N ALA A 184 -14.17 9.81 10.14
CA ALA A 184 -14.60 10.79 11.13
C ALA A 184 -13.54 10.95 12.23
N THR A 185 -13.31 12.17 12.72
CA THR A 185 -12.36 12.40 13.83
C THR A 185 -12.69 11.54 15.06
N VAL A 186 -13.97 11.31 15.35
CA VAL A 186 -14.40 10.45 16.46
C VAL A 186 -13.92 9.00 16.32
N ASP A 187 -13.78 8.51 15.09
CA ASP A 187 -13.27 7.16 14.81
C ASP A 187 -11.75 7.10 14.95
N ALA A 188 -11.05 8.12 14.48
CA ALA A 188 -9.61 8.27 14.70
C ALA A 188 -9.26 8.30 16.20
N VAL A 189 -10.01 9.06 17.00
CA VAL A 189 -9.84 9.14 18.46
C VAL A 189 -10.00 7.76 19.10
N LYS A 190 -11.06 7.02 18.75
CA LYS A 190 -11.30 5.66 19.26
C LYS A 190 -10.17 4.71 18.85
N LEU A 191 -9.81 4.71 17.57
CA LEU A 191 -8.78 3.85 16.99
C LEU A 191 -7.43 4.05 17.69
N LEU A 192 -6.97 5.30 17.81
CA LEU A 192 -5.64 5.63 18.31
C LEU A 192 -5.56 5.77 19.83
N SER A 193 -6.67 5.55 20.56
CA SER A 193 -6.74 5.66 22.03
C SER A 193 -5.79 4.70 22.77
N HIS A 194 -5.50 3.52 22.21
CA HIS A 194 -4.67 2.51 22.87
C HIS A 194 -3.27 2.41 22.24
N PRO A 195 -2.16 2.44 23.03
CA PRO A 195 -0.79 2.40 22.50
C PRO A 195 -0.50 1.16 21.66
N GLU A 196 -1.00 -0.01 22.08
CA GLU A 196 -0.85 -1.24 21.30
C GLU A 196 -1.54 -1.19 19.93
N THR A 197 -2.64 -0.42 19.77
CA THR A 197 -3.24 -0.19 18.45
C THR A 197 -2.29 0.62 17.56
N ARG A 198 -1.68 1.69 18.09
CA ARG A 198 -0.69 2.49 17.36
C ARG A 198 0.52 1.63 16.94
N LYS A 199 0.99 0.74 17.81
CA LYS A 199 2.04 -0.24 17.48
C LYS A 199 1.62 -1.18 16.34
N ASN A 200 0.39 -1.69 16.37
CA ASN A 200 -0.17 -2.52 15.29
C ASN A 200 -0.22 -1.78 13.95
N LEU A 201 -0.66 -0.51 13.95
CA LEU A 201 -0.66 0.32 12.74
C LEU A 201 0.75 0.64 12.26
N LYS A 202 1.71 0.88 13.17
CA LYS A 202 3.14 1.04 12.82
C LYS A 202 3.71 -0.21 12.11
N MET A 203 3.11 -1.38 12.34
CA MET A 203 3.39 -2.64 11.64
C MET A 203 2.45 -2.90 10.46
N CYS A 204 1.87 -1.86 9.85
CA CYS A 204 1.06 -1.91 8.63
C CYS A 204 -0.16 -2.86 8.66
N LYS A 205 -0.77 -3.07 9.82
CA LYS A 205 -1.97 -3.91 9.99
C LYS A 205 -3.25 -3.20 9.52
N VAL A 206 -3.30 -2.89 8.23
CA VAL A 206 -4.37 -2.12 7.59
C VAL A 206 -4.87 -2.83 6.34
N ILE A 207 -6.19 -2.95 6.20
CA ILE A 207 -6.88 -3.35 4.98
C ILE A 207 -7.77 -2.19 4.52
N ILE A 208 -7.79 -1.95 3.21
CA ILE A 208 -8.69 -0.97 2.59
C ILE A 208 -9.58 -1.72 1.60
N LEU A 209 -10.90 -1.60 1.78
CA LEU A 209 -11.87 -2.20 0.88
C LEU A 209 -12.18 -1.24 -0.26
N LEU A 210 -12.01 -1.69 -1.49
CA LEU A 210 -12.24 -0.94 -2.72
C LEU A 210 -13.34 -1.58 -3.59
N PRO A 211 -13.97 -0.81 -4.50
CA PRO A 211 -14.97 -1.36 -5.42
C PRO A 211 -14.43 -2.56 -6.21
N GLY A 212 -15.29 -3.53 -6.51
CA GLY A 212 -14.98 -4.73 -7.29
C GLY A 212 -14.71 -4.44 -8.76
N ARG A 213 -13.53 -3.91 -9.06
CA ARG A 213 -12.79 -3.93 -10.35
C ARG A 213 -11.44 -3.25 -10.07
N LEU A 214 -10.44 -4.08 -9.76
CA LEU A 214 -9.03 -3.66 -9.82
C LEU A 214 -8.56 -3.69 -11.27
#